data_AF-A0A951RG63-F1
#
_entry.id   AF-A0A951RG63-F1
#
_cell.length_a   1.000
_cell.length_b   1.000
_cell.length_c   1.000
_cell.angle_alpha   90.00
_cell.angle_beta   90.00
_cell.angle_gamma   90.00
#
_symmetry.space_group_name_H-M   'P 1'
#
loop_
_entity.id
_entity.type
_entity.pdbx_description
1 polymer ?
#
loop_
_entity_poly.entity_id
_entity_poly.type
_entity_poly.pdbx_seq_one_letter_code
_entity_poly.pdbx_strand_id
1 'polypeptide(L)'
;MKRIGLISNVMLYDRVDRIYPVLVTIMFYLFTWYLFRQANLPSLTIYFIVSATILTLIGFVITFYWKISIHMMSMGGFTGYLIAVSMALRYDIPLLIIASILISGYLGTARIQLNAHNPPQVYAGYITGVLVMLLLFFYFRS
;
A
#
# COMPACT_ATOMS: atom_id res chain seq x y z
N MET A 1 11.05 16.20 -8.00
CA MET A 1 10.09 16.04 -9.12
C MET A 1 9.52 17.39 -9.60
N LYS A 2 8.92 18.25 -8.75
CA LYS A 2 8.41 19.57 -9.19
C LYS A 2 9.49 20.53 -9.72
N ARG A 3 10.67 20.59 -9.07
CA ARG A 3 11.79 21.45 -9.51
C ARG A 3 12.43 21.05 -10.85
N ILE A 4 12.17 19.84 -11.32
CA ILE A 4 12.69 19.30 -12.60
C ILE A 4 11.59 19.16 -13.65
N GLY A 5 10.41 19.75 -13.42
CA GLY A 5 9.30 19.80 -14.40
C GLY A 5 8.50 18.51 -14.61
N LEU A 6 8.79 17.42 -13.89
CA LEU A 6 8.17 16.10 -14.10
C LEU A 6 6.76 15.95 -13.51
N ILE A 7 6.32 16.87 -12.63
CA ILE A 7 4.96 16.88 -12.07
C ILE A 7 4.42 18.31 -12.08
N SER A 8 3.16 18.48 -12.49
CA SER A 8 2.52 19.81 -12.59
C SER A 8 2.25 20.41 -11.21
N ASN A 9 1.87 19.57 -10.24
CA ASN A 9 1.53 20.00 -8.88
C ASN A 9 1.99 18.98 -7.83
N VAL A 10 2.47 19.47 -6.68
CA VAL A 10 2.84 18.61 -5.53
C VAL A 10 1.64 17.79 -5.04
N MET A 11 0.43 18.33 -5.22
CA MET A 11 -0.82 17.69 -4.83
C MET A 11 -1.26 16.56 -5.78
N LEU A 12 -0.54 16.33 -6.90
CA LEU A 12 -0.78 15.23 -7.85
C LEU A 12 -2.25 15.14 -8.30
N TYR A 13 -2.82 16.28 -8.71
CA TYR A 13 -4.21 16.37 -9.15
C TYR A 13 -4.46 15.50 -10.39
N ASP A 14 -3.53 15.48 -11.33
CA ASP A 14 -3.65 14.68 -12.55
C ASP A 14 -3.16 13.25 -12.36
N ARG A 15 -3.79 12.31 -13.09
CA ARG A 15 -3.40 10.89 -13.07
C ARG A 15 -2.01 10.68 -13.68
N VAL A 16 -1.65 11.49 -14.67
CA VAL A 16 -0.36 11.44 -15.37
C VAL A 16 0.80 11.78 -14.42
N ASP A 17 0.59 12.74 -13.51
CA ASP A 17 1.58 13.11 -12.50
C ASP A 17 1.88 11.96 -11.50
N ARG A 18 1.02 10.94 -11.42
CA ARG A 18 1.19 9.79 -10.52
C ARG A 18 2.04 8.68 -11.13
N ILE A 19 2.27 8.70 -12.44
CA ILE A 19 2.97 7.62 -13.12
C ILE A 19 4.43 7.54 -12.66
N TYR A 20 5.16 8.66 -12.73
CA TYR A 20 6.57 8.69 -12.33
C TYR A 20 6.78 8.41 -10.83
N PRO A 21 6.04 9.02 -9.89
CA PRO A 21 6.17 8.68 -8.47
C PRO A 21 5.96 7.19 -8.18
N VAL A 22 4.93 6.57 -8.76
CA VAL A 22 4.60 5.17 -8.50
C VAL A 22 5.62 4.21 -9.09
N LEU A 23 6.11 4.48 -10.31
CA LEU A 23 7.19 3.69 -10.92
C LEU A 23 8.48 3.75 -10.08
N VAL A 24 8.82 4.94 -9.57
CA VAL A 24 9.95 5.11 -8.66
C VAL A 24 9.74 4.30 -7.37
N THR A 25 8.53 4.32 -6.79
CA THR A 25 8.21 3.48 -5.62
C THR A 25 8.39 1.98 -5.90
N ILE A 26 7.88 1.49 -7.03
CA ILE A 26 8.02 0.07 -7.42
C ILE A 26 9.52 -0.30 -7.55
N MET A 27 10.31 0.55 -8.19
CA MET A 27 11.75 0.33 -8.34
C MET A 27 12.46 0.26 -6.97
N PHE A 28 12.14 1.16 -6.06
CA PHE A 28 12.69 1.13 -4.69
C PHE A 28 12.25 -0.09 -3.90
N TYR A 29 11.03 -0.58 -4.10
CA TYR A 29 10.55 -1.79 -3.42
C TYR A 29 11.26 -3.05 -3.95
N LEU A 30 11.49 -3.15 -5.26
CA LEU A 30 12.30 -4.22 -5.85
C LEU A 30 13.74 -4.20 -5.32
N PHE A 31 14.35 -3.02 -5.23
CA PHE A 31 15.68 -2.85 -4.66
C PHE A 31 15.72 -3.24 -3.18
N THR A 32 14.71 -2.82 -2.39
CA THR A 32 14.57 -3.20 -0.98
C THR A 32 14.44 -4.72 -0.82
N TRP A 33 13.62 -5.36 -1.66
CA TRP A 33 13.49 -6.81 -1.66
C TRP A 33 14.83 -7.52 -1.93
N TYR A 34 15.60 -7.04 -2.92
CA TYR A 34 16.92 -7.58 -3.22
C TYR A 34 17.88 -7.45 -2.02
N LEU A 35 17.94 -6.27 -1.40
CA LEU A 35 18.78 -6.04 -0.21
C LEU A 35 18.35 -6.91 0.98
N PHE A 36 17.05 -7.07 1.21
CA PHE A 36 16.52 -7.87 2.31
C PHE A 36 16.87 -9.35 2.15
N ARG A 37 16.88 -9.86 0.90
CA ARG A 37 17.36 -11.21 0.62
C ARG A 37 18.86 -11.34 0.87
N GLN A 38 19.66 -10.37 0.43
CA GLN A 38 21.10 -10.37 0.65
C GLN A 38 21.47 -10.29 2.14
N ALA A 39 20.69 -9.56 2.93
CA ALA A 39 20.86 -9.40 4.37
C ALA A 39 20.30 -10.58 5.19
N ASN A 40 19.76 -11.63 4.56
CA ASN A 40 19.15 -12.79 5.22
C ASN A 40 18.08 -12.40 6.27
N LEU A 41 17.25 -11.40 5.96
CA LEU A 41 16.17 -11.02 6.86
C LEU A 41 15.11 -12.13 7.01
N PRO A 42 14.35 -12.14 8.12
CA PRO A 42 13.27 -13.11 8.30
C PRO A 42 12.29 -13.13 7.13
N SER A 43 11.85 -14.33 6.73
CA SER A 43 10.96 -14.53 5.57
C SER A 43 9.68 -13.68 5.64
N LEU A 44 9.18 -13.42 6.85
CA LEU A 44 8.04 -12.55 7.11
C LEU A 44 8.20 -11.15 6.49
N THR A 45 9.38 -10.55 6.65
CA THR A 45 9.71 -9.23 6.10
C THR A 45 9.86 -9.29 4.58
N ILE A 46 10.38 -10.40 4.05
CA ILE A 46 10.49 -10.63 2.60
C ILE A 46 9.09 -10.75 1.98
N TYR A 47 8.16 -11.48 2.62
CA TYR A 47 6.78 -11.63 2.16
C TYR A 47 6.04 -10.31 2.16
N PHE A 48 6.28 -9.46 3.16
CA PHE A 48 5.72 -8.11 3.20
C PHE A 48 6.18 -7.26 2.01
N ILE A 49 7.49 -7.15 1.77
CA ILE A 49 8.00 -6.25 0.73
C ILE A 49 7.60 -6.71 -0.69
N VAL A 50 7.60 -8.03 -0.96
CA VAL A 50 7.15 -8.54 -2.27
C VAL A 50 5.64 -8.32 -2.46
N SER A 51 4.84 -8.53 -1.41
CA SER A 51 3.39 -8.29 -1.45
C SER A 51 3.05 -6.80 -1.61
N ALA A 52 3.80 -5.91 -0.93
CA ALA A 52 3.67 -4.47 -1.08
C ALA A 52 4.04 -4.00 -2.49
N THR A 53 5.05 -4.63 -3.12
CA THR A 53 5.42 -4.38 -4.52
C THR A 53 4.29 -4.74 -5.47
N ILE A 54 3.73 -5.94 -5.33
CA ILE A 54 2.61 -6.40 -6.16
C ILE A 54 1.36 -5.55 -5.93
N LEU A 55 1.04 -5.21 -4.67
CA LEU A 55 -0.08 -4.33 -4.34
C LEU A 55 0.07 -2.95 -4.99
N THR A 56 1.28 -2.39 -4.98
CA THR A 56 1.58 -1.11 -5.62
C THR A 56 1.44 -1.21 -7.14
N LEU A 57 1.88 -2.31 -7.75
CA LEU A 57 1.68 -2.57 -9.18
C LEU A 57 0.18 -2.70 -9.54
N ILE A 58 -0.61 -3.39 -8.72
CA ILE A 58 -2.07 -3.47 -8.89
C ILE A 58 -2.69 -2.06 -8.82
N GLY A 59 -2.32 -1.26 -7.81
CA GLY A 59 -2.80 0.11 -7.67
C GLY A 59 -2.40 1.01 -8.83
N PHE A 60 -1.19 0.82 -9.36
CA PHE A 60 -0.70 1.52 -10.55
C PHE A 60 -1.57 1.20 -11.78
N VAL A 61 -1.83 -0.08 -12.04
CA VAL A 61 -2.69 -0.52 -13.16
C VAL A 61 -4.11 0.02 -13.02
N ILE A 62 -4.70 -0.07 -11.82
CA ILE A 62 -6.06 0.45 -11.56
C ILE A 62 -6.10 1.96 -11.81
N THR A 63 -5.05 2.70 -11.46
CA THR A 63 -4.99 4.18 -11.60
C THR A 63 -5.17 4.65 -13.04
N PHE A 64 -4.83 3.83 -14.05
CA PHE A 64 -5.10 4.18 -15.45
C PHE A 64 -6.60 4.28 -15.75
N TYR A 65 -7.41 3.38 -15.18
CA TYR A 65 -8.85 3.32 -15.42
C TYR A 65 -9.65 4.13 -14.40
N TRP A 66 -9.32 4.02 -13.12
CA TRP A 66 -10.06 4.62 -12.02
C TRP A 66 -9.13 5.15 -10.92
N LYS A 67 -9.44 6.35 -10.41
CA LYS A 67 -8.57 7.11 -9.48
C LYS A 67 -8.63 6.56 -8.05
N ILE A 68 -8.20 5.32 -7.86
CA ILE A 68 -8.16 4.63 -6.57
C ILE A 68 -7.22 5.36 -5.59
N SER A 69 -7.53 5.31 -4.30
CA SER A 69 -6.69 5.92 -3.27
C SER A 69 -5.54 5.01 -2.89
N ILE A 70 -4.34 5.29 -3.44
CA ILE A 70 -3.11 4.56 -3.12
C ILE A 70 -2.78 4.67 -1.61
N HIS A 71 -3.10 5.79 -0.97
CA HIS A 71 -2.91 5.97 0.47
C HIS A 71 -3.75 4.96 1.28
N MET A 72 -4.99 4.72 0.84
CA MET A 72 -5.86 3.74 1.48
C MET A 72 -5.45 2.32 1.14
N MET A 73 -4.95 2.06 -0.07
CA MET A 73 -4.33 0.76 -0.41
C MET A 73 -3.17 0.45 0.52
N SER A 74 -2.27 1.41 0.76
CA SER A 74 -1.14 1.22 1.68
C SER A 74 -1.59 0.96 3.12
N MET A 75 -2.55 1.73 3.61
CA MET A 75 -3.10 1.51 4.96
C MET A 75 -3.80 0.15 5.09
N GLY A 76 -4.60 -0.24 4.10
CA GLY A 76 -5.23 -1.55 4.05
C GLY A 76 -4.19 -2.67 3.97
N GLY A 77 -3.15 -2.51 3.16
CA GLY A 77 -2.03 -3.44 3.09
C GLY A 77 -1.31 -3.57 4.43
N PHE A 78 -1.10 -2.47 5.15
CA PHE A 78 -0.51 -2.51 6.49
C PHE A 78 -1.40 -3.26 7.49
N THR A 79 -2.71 -2.99 7.52
CA THR A 79 -3.66 -3.74 8.36
C THR A 79 -3.69 -5.22 8.00
N GLY A 80 -3.73 -5.55 6.70
CA GLY A 80 -3.68 -6.93 6.20
C GLY A 80 -2.41 -7.64 6.64
N TYR A 81 -1.26 -6.97 6.60
CA TYR A 81 0.01 -7.51 7.11
C TYR A 81 -0.04 -7.79 8.61
N LEU A 82 -0.55 -6.85 9.44
CA LEU A 82 -0.67 -7.08 10.89
C LEU A 82 -1.54 -8.30 11.21
N ILE A 83 -2.66 -8.47 10.50
CA ILE A 83 -3.53 -9.65 10.63
C ILE A 83 -2.75 -10.92 10.24
N ALA A 84 -2.07 -10.91 9.08
CA ALA A 84 -1.33 -12.06 8.59
C ALA A 84 -0.21 -12.48 9.56
N VAL A 85 0.53 -11.51 10.12
CA VAL A 85 1.59 -11.72 11.12
C VAL A 85 1.03 -12.30 12.41
N SER A 86 -0.07 -11.73 12.92
CA SER A 86 -0.74 -12.20 14.14
C SER A 86 -1.12 -13.68 14.02
N MET A 87 -1.72 -14.06 12.88
CA MET A 87 -2.08 -15.45 12.57
C MET A 87 -0.84 -16.33 12.38
N ALA A 88 0.16 -15.84 11.65
CA ALA A 88 1.39 -16.56 11.30
C ALA A 88 2.25 -16.93 12.51
N LEU A 89 2.34 -16.01 13.47
CA LEU A 89 3.13 -16.15 14.71
C LEU A 89 2.31 -16.67 15.89
N ARG A 90 0.97 -16.81 15.73
CA ARG A 90 0.03 -17.15 16.82
C ARG A 90 0.17 -16.22 18.01
N TYR A 91 0.37 -14.93 17.73
CA TYR A 91 0.53 -13.90 18.74
C TYR A 91 -0.53 -12.81 18.51
N ASP A 92 -1.35 -12.60 19.53
CA ASP A 92 -2.48 -11.68 19.45
C ASP A 92 -2.00 -10.23 19.59
N ILE A 93 -2.21 -9.44 18.53
CA ILE A 93 -1.92 -8.00 18.50
C ILE A 93 -3.17 -7.16 18.16
N PRO A 94 -4.33 -7.40 18.81
CA PRO A 94 -5.59 -6.76 18.45
C PRO A 94 -5.52 -5.24 18.60
N LEU A 95 -4.77 -4.73 19.58
CA LEU A 95 -4.60 -3.29 19.79
C LEU A 95 -3.94 -2.61 18.59
N LEU A 96 -2.90 -3.22 18.01
CA LEU A 96 -2.23 -2.68 16.81
C LEU A 96 -3.15 -2.73 15.59
N ILE A 97 -3.93 -3.80 15.44
CA ILE A 97 -4.89 -3.95 14.34
C ILE A 97 -5.97 -2.87 14.46
N ILE A 98 -6.58 -2.70 15.64
CA ILE A 98 -7.60 -1.67 15.89
C ILE A 98 -7.01 -0.27 15.66
N ALA A 99 -5.81 0.01 16.18
CA ALA A 99 -5.14 1.29 15.94
C ALA A 99 -4.92 1.54 14.44
N SER A 100 -4.50 0.54 13.67
CA SER A 100 -4.33 0.67 12.22
C SER A 100 -5.64 1.01 11.50
N ILE A 101 -6.76 0.40 11.92
CA ILE A 101 -8.09 0.67 11.35
C ILE A 101 -8.53 2.10 11.68
N LEU A 102 -8.35 2.56 12.92
CA LEU A 102 -8.73 3.91 13.34
C LEU A 102 -7.91 4.99 12.61
N ILE A 103 -6.59 4.79 12.49
CA ILE A 103 -5.71 5.69 11.72
C ILE A 103 -6.12 5.69 10.24
N SER A 104 -6.51 4.53 9.69
CA SER A 104 -7.01 4.43 8.33
C SER A 104 -8.31 5.22 8.14
N GLY A 105 -9.23 5.16 9.10
CA GLY A 105 -10.47 5.94 9.09
C GLY A 105 -10.21 7.46 9.12
N TYR A 106 -9.28 7.90 9.96
CA TYR A 106 -8.85 9.30 10.01
C TYR A 106 -8.21 9.75 8.68
N LEU A 107 -7.29 8.97 8.14
CA LEU A 107 -6.65 9.26 6.85
C LEU A 107 -7.65 9.29 5.70
N GLY A 108 -8.58 8.32 5.66
CA GLY A 108 -9.64 8.24 4.66
C GLY A 108 -10.54 9.46 4.70
N THR A 109 -10.93 9.90 5.89
CA THR A 109 -11.71 11.13 6.10
C THR A 109 -10.96 12.36 5.58
N ALA A 110 -9.67 12.49 5.89
CA ALA A 110 -8.84 13.58 5.39
C ALA A 110 -8.74 13.57 3.85
N ARG A 111 -8.65 12.40 3.21
CA ARG A 111 -8.64 12.31 1.73
C ARG A 111 -9.95 12.79 1.09
N ILE A 112 -11.09 12.52 1.74
CA ILE A 112 -12.41 12.97 1.28
C ILE A 112 -12.56 14.48 1.50
N GLN A 113 -12.21 14.99 2.68
CA GLN A 113 -12.32 16.42 3.00
C GLN A 113 -11.41 17.31 2.14
N LEU A 114 -10.24 16.80 1.75
CA LEU A 114 -9.35 17.49 0.80
C LEU A 114 -9.84 17.40 -0.66
N ASN A 115 -11.02 16.84 -0.92
CA ASN A 115 -11.56 16.56 -2.26
C ASN A 115 -10.59 15.77 -3.16
N ALA A 116 -9.66 15.02 -2.56
CA ALA A 116 -8.67 14.25 -3.30
C ALA A 116 -9.29 12.96 -3.88
N HIS A 117 -10.26 12.38 -3.15
CA HIS A 117 -10.93 11.14 -3.50
C HIS A 117 -12.39 11.13 -3.00
N ASN A 118 -13.24 10.32 -3.65
CA ASN A 118 -14.60 10.06 -3.19
C ASN A 118 -14.67 8.80 -2.29
N PRO A 119 -15.76 8.57 -1.54
CA PRO A 119 -15.86 7.43 -0.62
C PRO A 119 -15.63 6.06 -1.29
N PRO A 120 -16.18 5.76 -2.49
CA PRO A 120 -15.88 4.50 -3.17
C PRO A 120 -14.38 4.28 -3.44
N GLN A 121 -13.65 5.32 -3.87
CA GLN A 121 -12.19 5.22 -4.10
C GLN A 121 -11.39 4.95 -2.83
N VAL A 122 -11.85 5.48 -1.69
CA VAL A 122 -11.24 5.28 -0.37
C VAL A 122 -11.49 3.86 0.11
N TYR A 123 -12.75 3.40 0.11
CA TYR A 123 -13.10 2.06 0.58
C TYR A 123 -12.54 0.97 -0.32
N ALA A 124 -12.63 1.11 -1.65
CA ALA A 124 -12.05 0.17 -2.58
C ALA A 124 -10.53 0.09 -2.42
N GLY A 125 -9.85 1.22 -2.22
CA GLY A 125 -8.42 1.24 -1.91
C GLY A 125 -8.10 0.42 -0.66
N TYR A 126 -8.79 0.70 0.44
CA TYR A 126 -8.56 0.00 1.72
C TYR A 126 -8.81 -1.51 1.62
N ILE A 127 -9.97 -1.92 1.09
CA ILE A 127 -10.34 -3.34 0.94
C ILE A 127 -9.35 -4.06 0.03
N THR A 128 -8.98 -3.45 -1.10
CA THR A 128 -7.97 -4.02 -2.01
C THR A 128 -6.65 -4.24 -1.29
N GLY A 129 -6.20 -3.26 -0.50
CA GLY A 129 -4.99 -3.37 0.31
C GLY A 129 -5.00 -4.56 1.27
N VAL A 130 -6.08 -4.68 2.07
CA VAL A 130 -6.22 -5.76 3.06
C VAL A 130 -6.21 -7.13 2.38
N LEU A 131 -7.07 -7.31 1.36
CA LEU A 131 -7.25 -8.61 0.72
C LEU A 131 -6.00 -9.05 -0.04
N VAL A 132 -5.41 -8.18 -0.85
CA VAL A 132 -4.22 -8.50 -1.64
C VAL A 132 -3.05 -8.85 -0.71
N MET A 133 -2.84 -8.08 0.36
CA MET A 133 -1.75 -8.36 1.30
C MET A 133 -1.96 -9.72 1.99
N LEU A 134 -3.17 -10.02 2.49
CA LEU A 134 -3.46 -11.29 3.13
C LEU A 134 -3.26 -12.47 2.17
N LEU A 135 -3.83 -12.38 0.96
CA LEU A 135 -3.73 -13.45 -0.04
C LEU A 135 -2.29 -13.73 -0.42
N LEU A 136 -1.52 -12.69 -0.76
CA LEU A 136 -0.12 -12.85 -1.16
C LEU A 136 0.75 -13.34 -0.02
N PHE A 137 0.55 -12.81 1.18
CA PHE A 137 1.32 -13.23 2.35
C PHE A 137 1.13 -14.73 2.63
N PHE A 138 -0.10 -15.25 2.62
CA PHE A 138 -0.35 -16.67 2.83
C PHE A 138 0.12 -17.52 1.66
N TYR A 139 0.00 -17.02 0.42
CA TYR A 139 0.52 -17.69 -0.77
C TYR A 139 2.05 -17.85 -0.75
N PHE A 140 2.79 -16.85 -0.26
CA PHE A 140 4.25 -16.96 -0.13
C PHE A 140 4.70 -17.77 1.09
N ARG A 141 3.82 -17.93 2.09
CA ARG A 141 4.11 -18.71 3.29
C ARG A 141 3.90 -20.21 3.08
N SER A 142 2.92 -20.60 2.27
CA SER A 142 2.61 -22.00 1.94
C SER A 142 3.76 -22.65 1.16
#